data_AF-M1AR79-F1
#
_entry.id   AF-M1AR79-F1
#
_cell.length_a   1.000
_cell.length_b   1.000
_cell.length_c   1.000
_cell.angle_alpha   90.00
_cell.angle_beta   90.00
_cell.angle_gamma   90.00
#
_symmetry.space_group_name_H-M   'P 1'
#
loop_
_entity.id
_entity.type
_entity.pdbx_description
1 polymer ?
#
loop_
_entity_poly.entity_id
_entity_poly.type
_entity_poly.pdbx_seq_one_letter_code
_entity_poly.pdbx_strand_id
1 'polypeptide(L)'
;MNGFKPGYTVWTSHGEVESDTMFNNFVVGESSRSTEHNYFQGSRMSDMVDDAFGMHSDFEQGENVEEAPNEEANIFYEQLRDCSSPLFNGSQHSKLSVAVRLLSIKSDNNISQGAMDSMIELMKELVDPNVEIPDSYYKANALVSKLGLSSIRIDCCEKGCMLYYKEDVNLESCKFCSHPRYKIGSTGKKLAIKAMHYLPLIPRLKRLYASNSSAPHMRWHCENRRPPSVTCHPSDGEAWKHFDRTYPDFAAEPRNVRLGLCADGFTPFSVGATPYSCWPVFITPYNLPPEMCMTSPYIFLNCVISGSSNPKSKIDVYLQPLIDELKLLWSEGVETWDILVTKFQHACYFNVDY
;
A
#
# COMPACT_ATOMS: atom_id res chain seq x y z
N MET A 1 -27.51 -16.68 3.22
CA MET A 1 -27.29 -15.23 3.08
C MET A 1 -28.31 -14.73 2.09
N ASN A 2 -29.18 -13.81 2.49
CA ASN A 2 -30.01 -13.08 1.53
C ASN A 2 -29.13 -11.94 0.99
N GLY A 3 -28.81 -11.96 -0.30
CA GLY A 3 -28.05 -10.88 -0.94
C GLY A 3 -28.81 -9.55 -0.89
N PHE A 4 -28.14 -8.47 -1.32
CA PHE A 4 -28.69 -7.11 -1.33
C PHE A 4 -30.00 -6.96 -2.15
N LYS A 5 -30.33 -7.96 -2.97
CA LYS A 5 -31.59 -8.10 -3.70
C LYS A 5 -32.16 -9.51 -3.52
N PRO A 6 -33.48 -9.68 -3.30
CA PRO A 6 -34.11 -11.00 -3.28
C PRO A 6 -33.83 -11.77 -4.57
N GLY A 7 -33.27 -12.98 -4.45
CA GLY A 7 -32.92 -13.84 -5.60
C GLY A 7 -31.57 -13.56 -6.24
N TYR A 8 -30.75 -12.64 -5.69
CA TYR A 8 -29.38 -12.44 -6.15
C TYR A 8 -28.42 -13.38 -5.40
N THR A 9 -28.36 -14.62 -5.87
CA THR A 9 -27.51 -15.69 -5.30
C THR A 9 -26.27 -15.99 -6.12
N VAL A 10 -26.19 -15.51 -7.36
CA VAL A 10 -25.06 -15.73 -8.30
C VAL A 10 -24.63 -14.40 -8.90
N TRP A 11 -23.32 -14.10 -8.85
CA TRP A 11 -22.75 -12.81 -9.23
C TRP A 11 -22.43 -12.75 -10.73
N THR A 12 -23.43 -13.01 -11.56
CA THR A 12 -23.27 -13.18 -13.02
C THR A 12 -22.78 -11.93 -13.75
N SER A 13 -23.03 -10.73 -13.20
CA SER A 13 -22.52 -9.46 -13.76
C SER A 13 -21.04 -9.20 -13.49
N HIS A 14 -20.38 -10.07 -12.71
CA HIS A 14 -18.94 -10.03 -12.42
C HIS A 14 -18.17 -11.20 -13.07
N GLY A 15 -18.79 -11.90 -14.04
CA GLY A 15 -18.14 -12.95 -14.83
C GLY A 15 -18.29 -14.37 -14.29
N GLU A 16 -19.08 -14.59 -13.24
CA GLU A 16 -19.37 -15.94 -12.73
C GLU A 16 -20.47 -16.60 -13.56
N VAL A 17 -20.28 -17.87 -13.95
CA VAL A 17 -21.26 -18.66 -14.72
C VAL A 17 -21.89 -19.71 -13.82
N GLU A 18 -23.22 -19.87 -13.88
CA GLU A 18 -23.91 -20.99 -13.23
C GLU A 18 -23.47 -22.31 -13.87
N SER A 19 -22.62 -23.08 -13.19
CA SER A 19 -22.38 -24.47 -13.56
C SER A 19 -23.13 -25.39 -12.60
N ASP A 20 -24.28 -25.90 -13.06
CA ASP A 20 -24.86 -27.09 -12.47
C ASP A 20 -23.91 -28.27 -12.73
N THR A 21 -23.52 -28.94 -11.65
CA THR A 21 -22.66 -30.13 -11.54
C THR A 21 -21.13 -29.95 -11.64
N MET A 22 -20.47 -30.24 -10.51
CA MET A 22 -19.03 -30.44 -10.28
C MET A 22 -18.09 -29.20 -10.26
N PHE A 23 -18.31 -28.29 -9.30
CA PHE A 23 -17.24 -27.40 -8.80
C PHE A 23 -17.22 -27.32 -7.25
N ASN A 24 -17.21 -28.48 -6.59
CA ASN A 24 -16.64 -28.55 -5.24
C ASN A 24 -15.11 -28.52 -5.41
N ASN A 25 -14.52 -27.33 -5.51
CA ASN A 25 -13.14 -26.99 -5.08
C ASN A 25 -12.59 -25.65 -5.65
N PHE A 26 -13.34 -24.54 -5.72
CA PHE A 26 -12.69 -23.23 -5.94
C PHE A 26 -13.41 -22.08 -5.22
N VAL A 27 -13.62 -22.23 -3.90
CA VAL A 27 -13.59 -21.09 -2.98
C VAL A 27 -12.78 -21.55 -1.78
N VAL A 28 -11.45 -21.50 -1.92
CA VAL A 28 -10.55 -21.61 -0.78
C VAL A 28 -10.18 -20.18 -0.44
N GLY A 29 -10.77 -19.65 0.63
CA GLY A 29 -10.11 -18.58 1.35
C GLY A 29 -8.74 -19.11 1.72
N GLU A 30 -7.68 -18.52 1.17
CA GLU A 30 -6.31 -18.98 1.39
C GLU A 30 -5.83 -18.57 2.79
N SER A 31 -6.46 -19.15 3.80
CA SER A 31 -5.78 -19.54 5.02
C SER A 31 -5.39 -21.00 4.85
N SER A 32 -4.08 -21.23 4.71
CA SER A 32 -3.43 -22.51 4.94
C SER A 32 -3.79 -23.64 3.97
N ARG A 33 -3.19 -23.63 2.77
CA ARG A 33 -2.83 -24.88 2.09
C ARG A 33 -1.38 -24.81 1.62
N SER A 34 -0.61 -25.78 2.11
CA SER A 34 0.69 -26.18 1.60
C SER A 34 0.55 -26.57 0.13
N THR A 35 0.89 -25.66 -0.76
CA THR A 35 0.97 -25.92 -2.20
C THR A 35 2.40 -26.34 -2.52
N GLU A 36 2.52 -27.44 -3.27
CA GLU A 36 3.79 -27.99 -3.75
C GLU A 36 4.66 -26.90 -4.36
N HIS A 37 5.89 -26.79 -3.84
CA HIS A 37 6.89 -25.84 -4.29
C HIS A 37 7.32 -26.12 -5.74
N ASN A 38 6.71 -25.43 -6.69
CA ASN A 38 7.44 -25.01 -7.89
C ASN A 38 8.39 -23.88 -7.47
N TYR A 39 9.68 -24.21 -7.33
CA TYR A 39 10.77 -23.32 -6.90
C TYR A 39 11.02 -22.07 -7.78
N PHE A 40 10.14 -21.78 -8.74
CA PHE A 40 10.27 -20.71 -9.73
C PHE A 40 9.15 -19.66 -9.72
N GLN A 41 8.17 -19.75 -8.82
CA GLN A 41 7.17 -18.69 -8.67
C GLN A 41 7.73 -17.61 -7.73
N GLY A 42 7.73 -16.35 -8.18
CA GLY A 42 8.17 -15.21 -7.38
C GLY A 42 7.49 -15.20 -6.01
N SER A 43 8.16 -14.68 -4.98
CA SER A 43 7.45 -14.41 -3.72
C SER A 43 6.32 -13.42 -4.01
N ARG A 44 5.19 -13.48 -3.31
CA ARG A 44 4.08 -12.53 -3.48
C ARG A 44 4.52 -11.05 -3.45
N MET A 45 5.55 -10.70 -2.68
CA MET A 45 6.12 -9.33 -2.69
C MET A 45 6.96 -9.03 -3.94
N SER A 46 7.58 -10.04 -4.55
CA SER A 46 8.24 -9.93 -5.86
C SER A 46 7.19 -9.64 -6.91
N ASP A 47 6.09 -10.40 -6.95
CA ASP A 47 5.01 -10.17 -7.91
C ASP A 47 4.37 -8.78 -7.68
N MET A 48 4.17 -8.35 -6.42
CA MET A 48 3.70 -6.98 -6.13
C MET A 48 4.69 -5.89 -6.54
N VAL A 49 5.99 -6.15 -6.45
CA VAL A 49 7.04 -5.23 -6.89
C VAL A 49 7.19 -5.28 -8.41
N ASP A 50 6.99 -6.42 -9.06
CA ASP A 50 7.00 -6.56 -10.52
C ASP A 50 5.71 -6.00 -11.14
N ASP A 51 4.57 -6.05 -10.45
CA ASP A 51 3.34 -5.34 -10.85
C ASP A 51 3.50 -3.83 -10.65
N ALA A 52 4.17 -3.39 -9.57
CA ALA A 52 4.40 -1.98 -9.29
C ALA A 52 5.57 -1.37 -10.07
N PHE A 53 6.57 -2.18 -10.46
CA PHE A 53 7.88 -1.76 -10.99
C PHE A 53 8.45 -2.67 -12.09
N GLY A 54 7.78 -3.73 -12.53
CA GLY A 54 8.34 -4.80 -13.39
C GLY A 54 7.93 -4.77 -14.87
N MET A 55 7.10 -3.82 -15.31
CA MET A 55 6.92 -3.55 -16.75
C MET A 55 8.09 -2.70 -17.29
N HIS A 56 9.29 -3.27 -17.26
CA HIS A 56 10.55 -2.56 -17.45
C HIS A 56 11.45 -3.16 -18.55
N SER A 57 10.89 -3.95 -19.48
CA SER A 57 11.67 -4.45 -20.63
C SER A 57 11.63 -3.55 -21.87
N ASP A 58 10.66 -2.64 -22.01
CA ASP A 58 10.53 -1.77 -23.19
C ASP A 58 10.70 -0.29 -22.82
N PHE A 59 11.82 0.03 -22.15
CA PHE A 59 12.22 1.40 -21.86
C PHE A 59 12.79 2.09 -23.10
N GLU A 60 11.88 2.54 -23.97
CA GLU A 60 12.13 3.76 -24.74
C GLU A 60 11.36 4.87 -24.02
N GLN A 61 12.05 5.95 -23.64
CA GLN A 61 11.38 7.21 -23.32
C GLN A 61 10.49 7.51 -24.53
N GLY A 62 9.17 7.37 -24.38
CA GLY A 62 8.25 7.76 -25.44
C GLY A 62 8.59 9.18 -25.86
N GLU A 63 8.75 9.41 -27.16
CA GLU A 63 9.13 10.69 -27.78
C GLU A 63 8.14 11.86 -27.50
N ASN A 64 7.20 11.70 -26.55
CA ASN A 64 6.09 12.59 -26.24
C ASN A 64 6.11 13.11 -24.78
N VAL A 65 7.25 13.17 -24.10
CA VAL A 65 7.32 13.90 -22.81
C VAL A 65 7.71 15.35 -23.10
N GLU A 66 6.74 16.27 -23.08
CA GLU A 66 6.96 17.70 -23.38
C GLU A 66 7.81 18.43 -22.31
N GLU A 67 7.88 17.90 -21.08
CA GLU A 67 8.65 18.49 -19.97
C GLU A 67 9.58 17.47 -19.28
N ALA A 68 10.69 17.93 -18.70
CA ALA A 68 11.52 17.08 -17.84
C ALA A 68 10.83 16.84 -16.48
N PRO A 69 11.04 15.68 -15.83
CA PRO A 69 10.47 15.42 -14.52
C PRO A 69 10.90 16.47 -13.48
N ASN A 70 10.09 16.67 -12.44
CA ASN A 70 10.51 17.53 -11.33
C ASN A 70 11.66 16.89 -10.54
N GLU A 71 12.33 17.69 -9.69
CA GLU A 71 13.51 17.24 -8.94
C GLU A 71 13.22 15.98 -8.11
N GLU A 72 12.07 15.95 -7.42
CA GLU A 72 11.63 14.80 -6.63
C GLU A 72 11.45 13.53 -7.48
N ALA A 73 10.81 13.66 -8.65
CA ALA A 73 10.60 12.56 -9.58
C ALA A 73 11.91 12.11 -10.24
N ASN A 74 12.81 13.02 -10.60
CA ASN A 74 14.14 12.70 -11.13
C ASN A 74 14.95 11.88 -10.11
N ILE A 75 15.04 12.36 -8.86
CA ILE A 75 15.72 11.63 -7.78
C ILE A 75 15.12 10.22 -7.62
N PHE A 76 13.79 10.11 -7.68
CA PHE A 76 13.12 8.82 -7.60
C PHE A 76 13.46 7.90 -8.78
N TYR A 77 13.41 8.40 -10.02
CA TYR A 77 13.72 7.61 -11.21
C TYR A 77 15.18 7.16 -11.25
N GLU A 78 16.12 8.01 -10.82
CA GLU A 78 17.53 7.64 -10.67
C GLU A 78 17.70 6.51 -9.66
N GLN A 79 17.10 6.65 -8.47
CA GLN A 79 17.15 5.61 -7.44
C GLN A 79 16.52 4.30 -7.90
N LEU A 80 15.39 4.37 -8.61
CA LEU A 80 14.73 3.19 -9.14
C LEU A 80 15.59 2.51 -10.21
N ARG A 81 16.16 3.28 -11.15
CA ARG A 81 17.04 2.75 -12.20
C ARG A 81 18.26 2.06 -11.61
N ASP A 82 18.91 2.70 -10.64
CA ASP A 82 20.10 2.17 -9.97
C ASP A 82 19.82 0.87 -9.20
N CYS A 83 18.62 0.73 -8.62
CA CYS A 83 18.26 -0.46 -7.85
C CYS A 83 17.66 -1.57 -8.72
N SER A 84 17.06 -1.23 -9.86
CA SER A 84 16.38 -2.16 -10.77
C SER A 84 17.28 -2.70 -11.88
N SER A 85 18.51 -2.18 -12.05
CA SER A 85 19.46 -2.75 -12.99
C SER A 85 19.81 -4.20 -12.64
N PRO A 86 19.95 -5.10 -13.63
CA PRO A 86 20.41 -6.47 -13.40
C PRO A 86 21.74 -6.50 -12.63
N LEU A 87 21.89 -7.43 -11.69
CA LEU A 87 23.11 -7.59 -10.89
C LEU A 87 24.37 -7.81 -11.74
N PHE A 88 24.21 -8.44 -12.90
CA PHE A 88 25.23 -8.64 -13.92
C PHE A 88 24.52 -8.93 -15.26
N ASN A 89 25.26 -8.95 -16.36
CA ASN A 89 24.70 -9.19 -17.68
C ASN A 89 24.01 -10.57 -17.76
N GLY A 90 22.73 -10.60 -18.12
CA GLY A 90 21.91 -11.82 -18.15
C GLY A 90 21.34 -12.27 -16.80
N SER A 91 21.55 -11.51 -15.72
CA SER A 91 20.92 -11.79 -14.43
C SER A 91 19.40 -11.57 -14.50
N GLN A 92 18.64 -12.52 -13.95
CA GLN A 92 17.20 -12.38 -13.75
C GLN A 92 16.85 -11.53 -12.51
N HIS A 93 17.86 -11.16 -11.72
CA HIS A 93 17.68 -10.40 -10.49
C HIS A 93 18.42 -9.07 -10.56
N SER A 94 17.74 -8.03 -10.08
CA SER A 94 18.28 -6.73 -9.70
C SER A 94 18.56 -6.65 -8.21
N LYS A 95 19.30 -5.63 -7.77
CA LYS A 95 19.56 -5.34 -6.36
C LYS A 95 18.25 -5.16 -5.56
N LEU A 96 17.25 -4.52 -6.17
CA LEU A 96 15.92 -4.34 -5.61
C LEU A 96 15.20 -5.68 -5.46
N SER A 97 15.17 -6.51 -6.50
CA SER A 97 14.48 -7.81 -6.46
C SER A 97 15.07 -8.72 -5.38
N VAL A 98 16.41 -8.71 -5.20
CA VAL A 98 17.07 -9.43 -4.11
C VAL A 98 16.63 -8.86 -2.77
N ALA A 99 16.70 -7.54 -2.57
CA ALA A 99 16.30 -6.91 -1.31
C ALA A 99 14.86 -7.29 -0.94
N VAL A 100 13.91 -7.19 -1.87
CA VAL A 100 12.50 -7.55 -1.66
C VAL A 100 12.35 -9.03 -1.30
N ARG A 101 13.01 -9.94 -2.04
CA ARG A 101 12.96 -11.38 -1.73
C ARG A 101 13.55 -11.70 -0.35
N LEU A 102 14.62 -11.03 0.08
CA LEU A 102 15.17 -11.18 1.43
C LEU A 102 14.16 -10.74 2.49
N LEU A 103 13.42 -9.65 2.26
CA LEU A 103 12.34 -9.20 3.15
C LEU A 103 11.20 -10.24 3.22
N SER A 104 10.77 -10.77 2.07
CA SER A 104 9.73 -11.81 1.99
C SER A 104 10.15 -13.07 2.73
N ILE A 105 11.31 -13.64 2.40
CA ILE A 105 11.82 -14.89 2.97
C ILE A 105 11.86 -14.80 4.49
N LYS A 106 12.37 -13.69 5.03
CA LYS A 106 12.43 -13.47 6.47
C LYS A 106 11.02 -13.40 7.08
N SER A 107 10.10 -12.68 6.44
CA SER A 107 8.72 -12.52 6.91
C SER A 107 7.95 -13.85 6.89
N ASP A 108 7.94 -14.52 5.75
CA ASP A 108 7.15 -15.72 5.48
C ASP A 108 7.57 -16.90 6.37
N ASN A 109 8.87 -16.98 6.69
CA ASN A 109 9.45 -18.05 7.49
C ASN A 109 9.73 -17.64 8.95
N ASN A 110 9.33 -16.42 9.35
CA ASN A 110 9.57 -15.86 10.68
C ASN A 110 11.05 -15.96 11.14
N ILE A 111 11.98 -15.74 10.20
CA ILE A 111 13.43 -15.85 10.46
C ILE A 111 13.86 -14.67 11.33
N SER A 112 14.70 -14.94 12.33
CA SER A 112 15.28 -13.88 13.17
C SER A 112 16.19 -12.98 12.32
N GLN A 113 16.34 -11.71 12.70
CA GLN A 113 17.21 -10.81 11.93
C GLN A 113 18.65 -11.33 11.89
N GLY A 114 19.18 -11.80 13.02
CA GLY A 114 20.54 -12.35 13.09
C GLY A 114 20.75 -13.56 12.18
N ALA A 115 19.79 -14.49 12.12
CA ALA A 115 19.89 -15.63 11.20
C ALA A 115 19.84 -15.17 9.74
N MET A 116 19.00 -14.18 9.41
CA MET A 116 18.93 -13.62 8.07
C MET A 116 20.22 -12.91 7.67
N ASP A 117 20.82 -12.14 8.59
CA ASP A 117 22.10 -11.47 8.36
C ASP A 117 23.22 -12.50 8.12
N SER A 118 23.28 -13.60 8.89
CA SER A 118 24.24 -14.68 8.65
C SER A 118 24.04 -15.38 7.29
N MET A 119 22.79 -15.54 6.84
CA MET A 119 22.52 -16.07 5.50
C MET A 119 23.00 -15.10 4.40
N ILE A 120 22.82 -13.80 4.61
CA ILE A 120 23.29 -12.75 3.68
C ILE A 120 24.82 -12.71 3.61
N GLU A 121 25.50 -12.85 4.75
CA GLU A 121 26.96 -12.95 4.80
C GLU A 121 27.47 -14.14 3.99
N LEU A 122 26.87 -15.33 4.15
CA LEU A 122 27.22 -16.50 3.33
C LEU A 122 26.95 -16.27 1.84
N MET A 123 25.82 -15.66 1.47
CA MET A 123 25.54 -15.33 0.07
C MET A 123 26.61 -14.40 -0.52
N LYS A 124 27.11 -13.43 0.25
CA LYS A 124 28.18 -12.54 -0.18
C LYS A 124 29.51 -13.23 -0.40
N GLU A 125 29.82 -14.27 0.37
CA GLU A 125 31.03 -15.07 0.17
C GLU A 125 30.98 -15.92 -1.11
N LEU A 126 29.77 -16.24 -1.59
CA LEU A 126 29.54 -17.10 -2.74
C LEU A 126 29.41 -16.34 -4.08
N VAL A 127 29.07 -15.05 -4.05
CA VAL A 127 28.92 -14.23 -5.26
C VAL A 127 30.23 -13.52 -5.64
N ASP A 128 30.35 -13.17 -6.91
CA ASP A 128 31.48 -12.36 -7.39
C ASP A 128 31.56 -11.04 -6.59
N PRO A 129 32.74 -10.62 -6.12
CA PRO A 129 32.91 -9.38 -5.34
C PRO A 129 32.40 -8.11 -6.03
N ASN A 130 32.26 -8.12 -7.36
CA ASN A 130 31.74 -6.99 -8.14
C ASN A 130 30.20 -6.93 -8.17
N VAL A 131 29.51 -7.95 -7.64
CA VAL A 131 28.05 -7.99 -7.59
C VAL A 131 27.54 -7.28 -6.34
N GLU A 132 26.81 -6.19 -6.52
CA GLU A 132 26.24 -5.42 -5.42
C GLU A 132 24.92 -6.00 -4.90
N ILE A 133 25.00 -6.84 -3.86
CA ILE A 133 23.84 -7.25 -3.06
C ILE A 133 23.80 -6.55 -1.69
N PRO A 134 22.62 -6.38 -1.07
CA PRO A 134 22.53 -5.89 0.30
C PRO A 134 23.35 -6.78 1.24
N ASP A 135 24.09 -6.17 2.16
CA ASP A 135 24.99 -6.89 3.07
C ASP A 135 24.39 -7.19 4.45
N SER A 136 23.14 -6.81 4.64
CA SER A 136 22.37 -7.05 5.85
C SER A 136 20.89 -6.85 5.54
N TYR A 137 20.04 -7.43 6.37
CA TYR A 137 18.61 -7.18 6.38
C TYR A 137 18.31 -5.69 6.56
N TYR A 138 19.11 -4.99 7.37
CA TYR A 138 18.99 -3.55 7.55
C TYR A 138 19.22 -2.79 6.23
N LYS A 139 20.29 -3.10 5.47
CA LYS A 139 20.53 -2.45 4.18
C LYS A 139 19.50 -2.83 3.13
N ALA A 140 19.01 -4.07 3.13
CA ALA A 140 17.90 -4.47 2.27
C ALA A 140 16.64 -3.63 2.57
N ASN A 141 16.27 -3.51 3.84
CA ASN A 141 15.13 -2.70 4.27
C ASN A 141 15.33 -1.20 3.97
N ALA A 142 16.55 -0.69 4.13
CA ALA A 142 16.88 0.70 3.80
C ALA A 142 16.76 0.98 2.30
N LEU A 143 17.16 0.04 1.44
CA LEU A 143 17.01 0.14 -0.01
C LEU A 143 15.53 0.23 -0.40
N VAL A 144 14.72 -0.69 0.11
CA VAL A 144 13.26 -0.69 -0.13
C VAL A 144 12.59 0.57 0.44
N SER A 145 13.05 1.05 1.59
CA SER A 145 12.52 2.27 2.21
C SER A 145 12.78 3.54 1.39
N LYS A 146 13.91 3.63 0.67
CA LYS A 146 14.21 4.78 -0.21
C LYS A 146 13.23 4.91 -1.36
N LEU A 147 12.69 3.80 -1.84
CA LEU A 147 11.61 3.76 -2.84
C LEU A 147 10.23 4.08 -2.23
N GLY A 148 10.24 4.67 -1.02
CA GLY A 148 9.09 5.11 -0.23
C GLY A 148 8.09 4.01 0.10
N LEU A 149 8.61 2.82 0.39
CA LEU A 149 7.89 1.73 1.07
C LEU A 149 8.14 1.76 2.59
N SER A 150 8.63 2.89 3.12
CA SER A 150 8.91 3.08 4.54
C SER A 150 7.62 3.14 5.36
N SER A 151 7.59 2.41 6.48
CA SER A 151 6.56 2.60 7.52
C SER A 151 7.07 3.53 8.62
N ILE A 152 6.22 4.46 9.05
CA ILE A 152 6.46 5.35 10.18
C ILE A 152 5.83 4.68 11.40
N ARG A 153 6.65 4.32 12.39
CA ARG A 153 6.16 3.82 13.67
C ARG A 153 5.78 4.99 14.56
N ILE A 154 4.50 5.07 14.96
CA ILE A 154 3.97 6.12 15.84
C ILE A 154 3.56 5.47 17.16
N ASP A 155 4.10 5.96 18.27
CA ASP A 155 3.74 5.45 19.59
C ASP A 155 2.30 5.87 19.94
N CYS A 156 1.60 5.00 20.65
CA CYS A 156 0.22 5.21 21.05
C CYS A 156 0.08 5.05 22.56
N CYS A 157 -0.87 5.77 23.16
CA CYS A 157 -1.34 5.43 24.48
C CYS A 157 -1.88 3.99 24.49
N GLU A 158 -1.60 3.22 25.54
CA GLU A 158 -2.06 1.82 25.70
C GLU A 158 -3.59 1.70 25.55
N LYS A 159 -4.33 2.62 26.20
CA LYS A 159 -5.80 2.75 26.10
C LYS A 159 -6.32 3.40 24.80
N GLY A 160 -5.44 3.70 23.85
CA GLY A 160 -5.78 4.33 22.56
C GLY A 160 -6.30 5.76 22.63
N CYS A 161 -6.03 6.49 23.72
CA CYS A 161 -6.58 7.84 23.90
C CYS A 161 -5.90 8.91 23.05
N MET A 162 -4.66 8.69 22.64
CA MET A 162 -3.89 9.62 21.81
C MET A 162 -2.72 8.92 21.13
N LEU A 163 -2.23 9.53 20.06
CA LEU A 163 -0.93 9.26 19.46
C LEU A 163 0.11 10.21 20.05
N TYR A 164 1.35 9.73 20.21
CA TYR A 164 2.49 10.60 20.49
C TYR A 164 3.03 11.14 19.17
N TYR A 165 2.25 12.03 18.56
CA TYR A 165 2.40 12.53 17.19
C TYR A 165 2.37 14.06 17.18
N LYS A 166 3.11 14.69 16.26
CA LYS A 166 3.31 16.15 16.16
C LYS A 166 3.72 16.78 17.50
N GLU A 167 2.89 17.63 18.09
CA GLU A 167 3.18 18.38 19.31
C GLU A 167 3.37 17.45 20.53
N ASP A 168 2.89 16.20 20.43
CA ASP A 168 2.85 15.23 21.51
C ASP A 168 4.01 14.24 21.49
N VAL A 169 4.94 14.38 20.54
CA VAL A 169 6.07 13.46 20.35
C VAL A 169 7.01 13.37 21.55
N ASN A 170 7.08 14.43 22.38
CA ASN A 170 7.99 14.49 23.53
C ASN A 170 7.33 14.08 24.87
N LEU A 171 6.05 13.72 24.86
CA LEU A 171 5.37 13.33 26.08
C LEU A 171 5.78 11.92 26.51
N GLU A 172 5.97 11.74 27.81
CA GLU A 172 6.25 10.44 28.44
C GLU A 172 4.99 9.78 29.02
N SER A 173 3.87 10.50 29.07
CA SER A 173 2.58 10.01 29.58
C SER A 173 1.41 10.59 28.78
N CYS A 174 0.32 9.83 28.72
CA CYS A 174 -0.91 10.24 28.04
C CYS A 174 -1.57 11.45 28.72
N LYS A 175 -1.93 12.48 27.95
CA LYS A 175 -2.62 13.68 28.43
C LYS A 175 -4.02 13.40 29.02
N PHE A 176 -4.67 12.32 28.58
CA PHE A 176 -6.07 12.04 28.91
C PHE A 176 -6.25 11.02 30.04
N CYS A 177 -5.34 10.04 30.16
CA CYS A 177 -5.47 8.97 31.15
C CYS A 177 -4.21 8.76 32.00
N SER A 178 -3.20 9.61 31.82
CA SER A 178 -1.93 9.61 32.56
C SER A 178 -1.13 8.30 32.47
N HIS A 179 -1.52 7.35 31.59
CA HIS A 179 -0.77 6.11 31.40
C HIS A 179 0.62 6.42 30.85
N PRO A 180 1.65 5.72 31.33
CA PRO A 180 3.00 5.89 30.81
C PRO A 180 3.04 5.50 29.34
N ARG A 181 3.91 6.16 28.57
CA ARG A 181 4.23 5.79 27.19
C ARG A 181 5.11 4.55 27.13
N TYR A 182 6.05 4.45 28.06
CA TYR A 182 7.13 3.48 28.03
C TYR A 182 7.01 2.48 29.17
N LYS A 183 7.37 1.23 28.88
CA LYS A 183 7.78 0.24 29.88
C LYS A 183 9.29 0.12 29.89
N ILE A 184 9.87 -0.16 31.04
CA ILE A 184 11.31 -0.36 31.20
C ILE A 184 11.60 -1.85 30.94
N GLY A 185 12.39 -2.15 29.92
CA GLY A 185 12.83 -3.52 29.62
C GLY A 185 13.85 -4.02 30.64
N SER A 186 14.14 -5.33 30.62
CA SER A 186 15.14 -5.97 31.50
C SER A 186 16.54 -5.36 31.39
N THR A 187 16.86 -4.74 30.25
CA THR A 187 18.13 -4.04 29.98
C THR A 187 18.11 -2.56 30.36
N GLY A 188 17.05 -2.07 31.01
CA GLY A 188 16.85 -0.66 31.34
C GLY A 188 16.37 0.21 30.16
N LYS A 189 16.26 -0.35 28.96
CA LYS A 189 15.81 0.38 27.76
C LYS A 189 14.30 0.70 27.84
N LYS A 190 13.94 1.96 27.61
CA LYS A 190 12.55 2.40 27.44
C LYS A 190 11.98 1.81 26.14
N LEU A 191 10.86 1.09 26.25
CA LEU A 191 10.13 0.51 25.13
C LEU A 191 8.71 1.05 25.12
N ALA A 192 8.24 1.60 23.99
CA ALA A 192 6.86 2.06 23.87
C ALA A 192 5.90 0.88 24.12
N ILE A 193 4.88 1.13 24.94
CA ILE A 193 3.92 0.10 25.35
C ILE A 193 3.05 -0.33 24.16
N LYS A 194 2.61 0.63 23.35
CA LYS A 194 1.79 0.41 22.15
C LYS A 194 2.27 1.32 21.02
N ALA A 195 2.20 0.84 19.79
CA ALA A 195 2.50 1.64 18.60
C ALA A 195 1.64 1.19 17.41
N MET A 196 1.39 2.12 16.50
CA MET A 196 0.83 1.85 15.18
C MET A 196 1.91 2.04 14.11
N HIS A 197 1.71 1.42 12.96
CA HIS A 197 2.49 1.71 11.77
C HIS A 197 1.63 2.55 10.82
N TYR A 198 2.19 3.66 10.36
CA TYR A 198 1.62 4.54 9.36
C TYR A 198 2.41 4.44 8.07
N LEU A 199 1.74 4.23 6.95
CA LEU A 199 2.32 4.21 5.62
C LEU A 199 1.81 5.46 4.88
N PRO A 200 2.68 6.43 4.54
CA PRO A 200 2.27 7.69 3.94
C PRO A 200 1.48 7.51 2.64
N LEU A 201 0.41 8.29 2.48
CA LEU A 201 -0.48 8.23 1.32
C LEU A 201 0.09 8.99 0.13
N ILE A 202 0.55 10.24 0.34
CA ILE A 202 0.94 11.16 -0.73
C ILE A 202 2.01 10.55 -1.65
N PRO A 203 3.12 9.97 -1.14
CA PRO A 203 4.14 9.38 -2.01
C PRO A 203 3.60 8.25 -2.88
N ARG A 204 2.59 7.49 -2.40
CA ARG A 204 1.99 6.39 -3.16
C ARG A 204 1.05 6.89 -4.24
N LEU A 205 0.30 7.97 -3.97
CA LEU A 205 -0.51 8.62 -5.00
C LEU A 205 0.36 9.24 -6.10
N LYS A 206 1.46 9.92 -5.74
CA LYS A 206 2.43 10.44 -6.71
C LYS A 206 2.96 9.35 -7.64
N ARG A 207 3.23 8.15 -7.13
CA ARG A 207 3.71 7.02 -7.94
C ARG A 207 2.73 6.57 -9.01
N LEU A 208 1.43 6.66 -8.76
CA LEU A 208 0.43 6.32 -9.78
C LEU A 208 0.54 7.23 -11.01
N TYR A 209 0.93 8.49 -10.83
CA TYR A 209 1.16 9.42 -11.94
C TYR A 209 2.56 9.32 -12.54
N ALA A 210 3.55 8.89 -11.74
CA ALA A 210 4.92 8.69 -12.20
C ALA A 210 5.13 7.38 -12.99
N SER A 211 4.14 6.49 -13.04
CA SER A 211 4.23 5.20 -13.73
C SER A 211 3.40 5.18 -15.00
N ASN A 212 4.03 4.82 -16.13
CA ASN A 212 3.33 4.64 -17.42
C ASN A 212 2.25 3.56 -17.38
N SER A 213 2.34 2.57 -16.47
CA SER A 213 1.34 1.50 -16.37
C SER A 213 0.07 1.93 -15.65
N SER A 214 0.11 2.98 -14.83
CA SER A 214 -1.04 3.42 -14.02
C SER A 214 -1.53 4.83 -14.34
N ALA A 215 -0.65 5.74 -14.76
CA ALA A 215 -0.99 7.11 -15.10
C ALA A 215 -2.11 7.23 -16.15
N PRO A 216 -2.14 6.41 -17.24
CA PRO A 216 -3.23 6.49 -18.22
C PRO A 216 -4.60 6.19 -17.60
N HIS A 217 -4.62 5.33 -16.58
CA HIS A 217 -5.83 4.88 -15.92
C HIS A 217 -6.33 5.86 -14.85
N MET A 218 -5.50 6.82 -14.40
CA MET A 218 -5.90 7.79 -13.37
C MET A 218 -6.95 8.81 -13.83
N ARG A 219 -7.20 8.91 -15.14
CA ARG A 219 -8.28 9.72 -15.73
C ARG A 219 -9.47 8.87 -16.23
N TRP A 220 -9.41 7.56 -16.04
CA TRP A 220 -10.36 6.62 -16.63
C TRP A 220 -11.81 6.95 -16.29
N HIS A 221 -12.10 7.29 -15.03
CA HIS A 221 -13.44 7.65 -14.56
C HIS A 221 -14.08 8.82 -15.34
N CYS A 222 -13.27 9.74 -15.88
CA CYS A 222 -13.73 10.91 -16.61
C CYS A 222 -13.83 10.62 -18.11
N GLU A 223 -12.88 9.85 -18.65
CA GLU A 223 -12.79 9.50 -20.07
C GLU A 223 -13.82 8.41 -20.46
N ASN A 224 -14.28 7.60 -19.51
CA ASN A 224 -15.19 6.47 -19.73
C ASN A 224 -16.56 6.70 -19.07
N ARG A 225 -17.18 7.85 -19.31
CA ARG A 225 -18.54 8.14 -18.82
C ARG A 225 -19.55 7.21 -19.46
N ARG A 226 -20.41 6.64 -18.62
CA ARG A 226 -21.45 5.69 -19.03
C ARG A 226 -22.84 6.33 -19.08
N PRO A 227 -23.79 5.69 -19.78
CA PRO A 227 -25.19 6.08 -19.71
C PRO A 227 -25.73 6.04 -18.27
N PRO A 228 -26.64 6.95 -17.87
CA PRO A 228 -27.14 7.04 -16.50
C PRO A 228 -27.80 5.77 -15.93
N SER A 229 -28.21 4.84 -16.79
CA SER A 229 -28.89 3.60 -16.42
C SER A 229 -27.95 2.47 -15.99
N VAL A 230 -26.62 2.66 -16.06
CA VAL A 230 -25.62 1.64 -15.73
C VAL A 230 -24.76 2.11 -14.57
N THR A 231 -24.65 1.28 -13.54
CA THR A 231 -23.76 1.48 -12.39
C THR A 231 -22.75 0.35 -12.34
N CYS A 232 -21.54 0.57 -12.82
CA CYS A 232 -20.46 -0.42 -12.74
C CYS A 232 -19.15 0.14 -12.17
N HIS A 233 -19.16 1.38 -11.69
CA HIS A 233 -18.03 2.02 -11.04
C HIS A 233 -18.51 3.05 -10.01
N PRO A 234 -17.73 3.36 -8.95
CA PRO A 234 -18.10 4.37 -7.95
C PRO A 234 -18.50 5.73 -8.54
N SER A 235 -17.91 6.13 -9.66
CA SER A 235 -18.23 7.39 -10.36
C SER A 235 -19.65 7.47 -10.94
N ASP A 236 -20.34 6.34 -11.10
CA ASP A 236 -21.73 6.33 -11.54
C ASP A 236 -22.71 6.60 -10.38
N GLY A 237 -22.23 6.50 -9.14
CA GLY A 237 -23.03 6.67 -7.93
C GLY A 237 -23.46 8.11 -7.69
N GLU A 238 -24.60 8.28 -7.03
CA GLU A 238 -25.14 9.62 -6.75
C GLU A 238 -24.25 10.43 -5.79
N ALA A 239 -23.55 9.77 -4.86
CA ALA A 239 -22.60 10.45 -3.97
C ALA A 239 -21.47 11.16 -4.76
N TRP A 240 -20.92 10.49 -5.77
CA TRP A 240 -19.89 11.07 -6.63
C TRP A 240 -20.46 12.22 -7.48
N LYS A 241 -21.61 12.00 -8.12
CA LYS A 241 -22.26 13.03 -8.95
C LYS A 241 -22.65 14.25 -8.12
N HIS A 242 -23.13 14.04 -6.90
CA HIS A 242 -23.43 15.12 -5.96
C HIS A 242 -22.16 15.90 -5.60
N PHE A 243 -21.08 15.19 -5.28
CA PHE A 243 -19.78 15.81 -5.01
C PHE A 243 -19.30 16.67 -6.19
N ASP A 244 -19.38 16.17 -7.42
CA ASP A 244 -18.98 16.90 -8.62
C ASP A 244 -19.81 18.18 -8.84
N ARG A 245 -21.10 18.15 -8.48
CA ARG A 245 -21.96 19.35 -8.53
C ARG A 245 -21.62 20.37 -7.43
N THR A 246 -21.19 19.89 -6.27
CA THR A 246 -20.84 20.74 -5.12
C THR A 246 -19.45 21.37 -5.28
N TYR A 247 -18.50 20.66 -5.89
CA TYR A 247 -17.11 21.10 -6.06
C TYR A 247 -16.70 21.03 -7.55
N PRO A 248 -17.26 21.89 -8.42
CA PRO A 248 -17.02 21.83 -9.86
C PRO A 248 -15.55 22.08 -10.22
N ASP A 249 -14.85 22.96 -9.49
CA ASP A 249 -13.42 23.23 -9.73
C ASP A 249 -12.55 22.00 -9.47
N PHE A 250 -12.88 21.22 -8.44
CA PHE A 250 -12.21 19.95 -8.17
C PHE A 250 -12.50 18.92 -9.28
N ALA A 251 -13.78 18.80 -9.68
CA ALA A 251 -14.22 17.84 -10.67
C ALA A 251 -13.75 18.17 -12.09
N ALA A 252 -13.46 19.44 -12.37
CA ALA A 252 -12.95 19.92 -13.66
C ALA A 252 -11.54 19.42 -13.96
N GLU A 253 -10.74 19.07 -12.94
CA GLU A 253 -9.42 18.47 -13.08
C GLU A 253 -9.54 16.93 -12.94
N PRO A 254 -9.50 16.15 -14.05
CA PRO A 254 -9.69 14.70 -14.01
C PRO A 254 -8.59 13.95 -13.28
N ARG A 255 -7.43 14.58 -13.03
CA ARG A 255 -6.34 13.98 -12.27
C ARG A 255 -6.50 14.15 -10.76
N ASN A 256 -7.52 14.87 -10.28
CA ASN A 256 -7.84 14.87 -8.86
C ASN A 256 -8.37 13.50 -8.43
N VAL A 257 -7.87 13.00 -7.30
CA VAL A 257 -8.10 11.61 -6.87
C VAL A 257 -9.30 11.53 -5.94
N ARG A 258 -10.18 10.57 -6.19
CA ARG A 258 -11.24 10.19 -5.26
C ARG A 258 -10.89 8.86 -4.63
N LEU A 259 -10.97 8.81 -3.31
CA LEU A 259 -10.46 7.73 -2.47
C LEU A 259 -11.62 7.03 -1.78
N GLY A 260 -11.62 5.70 -1.83
CA GLY A 260 -12.39 4.86 -0.91
C GLY A 260 -11.56 4.55 0.32
N LEU A 261 -12.14 4.68 1.51
CA LEU A 261 -11.53 4.29 2.77
C LEU A 261 -12.28 3.11 3.38
N CYS A 262 -11.55 2.05 3.72
CA CYS A 262 -12.08 0.90 4.43
C CYS A 262 -11.26 0.61 5.69
N ALA A 263 -11.93 0.35 6.81
CA ALA A 263 -11.29 -0.04 8.07
C ALA A 263 -12.08 -1.20 8.69
N ASP A 264 -11.47 -2.39 8.74
CA ASP A 264 -12.04 -3.55 9.43
C ASP A 264 -10.99 -4.29 10.24
N GLY A 265 -11.42 -5.01 11.26
CA GLY A 265 -10.54 -5.76 12.16
C GLY A 265 -10.32 -7.18 11.66
N PHE A 266 -9.07 -7.63 11.61
CA PHE A 266 -8.77 -9.03 11.25
C PHE A 266 -7.73 -9.64 12.19
N THR A 267 -7.75 -10.98 12.28
CA THR A 267 -6.76 -11.76 13.02
C THR A 267 -5.76 -12.33 12.02
N PRO A 268 -4.54 -11.76 11.90
CA PRO A 268 -3.53 -12.18 10.92
C PRO A 268 -2.96 -13.60 11.15
N PHE A 269 -3.13 -14.19 12.34
CA PHE A 269 -2.55 -15.50 12.66
C PHE A 269 -3.63 -16.57 12.81
N SER A 270 -3.28 -17.80 12.42
CA SER A 270 -4.18 -18.96 12.41
C SER A 270 -4.74 -19.32 13.79
N VAL A 271 -5.81 -20.10 13.80
CA VAL A 271 -6.57 -20.55 14.99
C VAL A 271 -5.70 -21.29 16.04
N GLY A 272 -4.46 -21.67 15.71
CA GLY A 272 -3.51 -22.32 16.63
C GLY A 272 -2.44 -21.41 17.26
N ALA A 273 -2.35 -20.14 16.85
CA ALA A 273 -1.43 -19.16 17.42
C ALA A 273 -2.14 -18.26 18.46
N THR A 274 -1.37 -17.58 19.32
CA THR A 274 -1.94 -16.58 20.25
C THR A 274 -2.76 -15.56 19.45
N PRO A 275 -4.03 -15.31 19.80
CA PRO A 275 -4.91 -14.42 19.05
C PRO A 275 -4.38 -12.99 19.13
N TYR A 276 -3.65 -12.58 18.09
CA TYR A 276 -3.25 -11.20 17.89
C TYR A 276 -4.16 -10.64 16.81
N SER A 277 -5.02 -9.68 17.18
CA SER A 277 -5.80 -8.93 16.20
C SER A 277 -5.09 -7.65 15.82
N CYS A 278 -5.30 -7.23 14.58
CA CYS A 278 -4.84 -5.95 14.08
C CYS A 278 -5.97 -5.27 13.30
N TRP A 279 -5.89 -3.95 13.24
CA TRP A 279 -6.87 -3.12 12.55
C TRP A 279 -6.18 -2.34 11.44
N PRO A 280 -6.21 -2.87 10.21
CA PRO A 280 -5.74 -2.15 9.05
C PRO A 280 -6.71 -1.04 8.65
N VAL A 281 -6.16 0.02 8.07
CA VAL A 281 -6.92 1.02 7.30
C VAL A 281 -6.42 0.93 5.87
N PHE A 282 -7.32 0.66 4.95
CA PHE A 282 -7.06 0.57 3.52
C PHE A 282 -7.61 1.79 2.79
N ILE A 283 -6.90 2.23 1.76
CA ILE A 283 -7.32 3.27 0.84
C ILE A 283 -7.23 2.76 -0.60
N THR A 284 -8.24 3.08 -1.39
CA THR A 284 -8.30 2.72 -2.81
C THR A 284 -8.54 3.95 -3.66
N PRO A 285 -7.74 4.22 -4.71
CA PRO A 285 -8.02 5.27 -5.67
C PRO A 285 -9.12 4.81 -6.64
N TYR A 286 -10.32 5.38 -6.50
CA TYR A 286 -11.47 5.13 -7.38
C TYR A 286 -11.37 5.85 -8.72
N ASN A 287 -10.23 6.43 -9.06
CA ASN A 287 -9.98 6.97 -10.39
C ASN A 287 -9.76 5.85 -11.42
N LEU A 288 -9.21 4.73 -10.96
CA LEU A 288 -8.83 3.57 -11.74
C LEU A 288 -10.05 2.78 -12.24
N PRO A 289 -9.94 2.06 -13.36
CA PRO A 289 -11.01 1.22 -13.88
C PRO A 289 -11.40 0.10 -12.89
N PRO A 290 -12.62 -0.45 -12.97
CA PRO A 290 -13.12 -1.52 -12.11
C PRO A 290 -12.20 -2.75 -12.02
N GLU A 291 -11.52 -3.08 -13.12
CA GLU A 291 -10.60 -4.21 -13.22
C GLU A 291 -9.30 -3.99 -12.42
N MET A 292 -8.98 -2.73 -12.06
CA MET A 292 -7.75 -2.36 -11.36
C MET A 292 -8.02 -1.91 -9.92
N CYS A 293 -9.04 -1.07 -9.69
CA CYS A 293 -9.17 -0.34 -8.42
C CYS A 293 -9.25 -1.24 -7.18
N MET A 294 -9.81 -2.46 -7.31
CA MET A 294 -9.93 -3.42 -6.20
C MET A 294 -8.87 -4.53 -6.22
N THR A 295 -7.78 -4.37 -6.97
CA THR A 295 -6.68 -5.35 -7.02
C THR A 295 -5.56 -4.99 -6.04
N SER A 296 -4.76 -6.00 -5.64
CA SER A 296 -3.72 -5.87 -4.60
C SER A 296 -2.74 -4.69 -4.77
N PRO A 297 -2.22 -4.33 -5.97
CA PRO A 297 -1.29 -3.21 -6.10
C PRO A 297 -1.93 -1.83 -5.86
N TYR A 298 -3.26 -1.72 -5.97
CA TYR A 298 -4.00 -0.46 -5.85
C TYR A 298 -4.81 -0.34 -4.56
N ILE A 299 -4.75 -1.36 -3.68
CA ILE A 299 -5.27 -1.29 -2.31
C ILE A 299 -4.12 -0.92 -1.38
N PHE A 300 -4.14 0.32 -0.91
CA PHE A 300 -3.10 0.90 -0.06
C PHE A 300 -3.35 0.61 1.40
N LEU A 301 -2.50 -0.18 2.05
CA LEU A 301 -2.47 -0.27 3.50
C LEU A 301 -1.87 1.02 4.07
N ASN A 302 -2.65 1.83 4.78
CA ASN A 302 -2.24 3.14 5.31
C ASN A 302 -1.93 3.11 6.80
N CYS A 303 -2.71 2.35 7.57
CA CYS A 303 -2.49 2.23 9.00
C CYS A 303 -2.52 0.75 9.39
N VAL A 304 -1.63 0.34 10.31
CA VAL A 304 -1.72 -0.95 11.02
C VAL A 304 -1.74 -0.64 12.51
N ILE A 305 -2.89 -0.82 13.12
CA ILE A 305 -3.08 -0.61 14.56
C ILE A 305 -2.96 -1.95 15.26
N SER A 306 -1.96 -2.06 16.13
CA SER A 306 -1.72 -3.27 16.92
C SER A 306 -2.70 -3.40 18.09
N GLY A 307 -3.13 -4.63 18.39
CA GLY A 307 -3.69 -4.99 19.69
C GLY A 307 -5.09 -5.59 19.66
N SER A 308 -5.35 -6.45 20.65
CA SER A 308 -6.60 -7.21 20.81
C SER A 308 -7.86 -6.36 20.94
N SER A 309 -7.72 -5.13 21.45
CA SER A 309 -8.84 -4.22 21.71
C SER A 309 -9.28 -3.51 20.44
N ASN A 310 -10.56 -3.67 20.10
CA ASN A 310 -11.22 -2.97 19.01
C ASN A 310 -11.06 -1.44 19.15
N PRO A 311 -10.38 -0.75 18.22
CA PRO A 311 -10.20 0.69 18.23
C PRO A 311 -11.40 1.44 17.66
N LYS A 312 -12.51 0.79 17.24
CA LYS A 312 -13.66 1.47 16.59
C LYS A 312 -14.16 2.70 17.36
N SER A 313 -14.16 2.68 18.69
CA SER A 313 -14.57 3.84 19.50
C SER A 313 -13.57 5.00 19.55
N LYS A 314 -12.35 4.81 19.03
CA LYS A 314 -11.24 5.76 19.01
C LYS A 314 -10.48 5.72 17.68
N ILE A 315 -11.14 5.32 16.60
CA ILE A 315 -10.50 5.13 15.30
C ILE A 315 -10.00 6.47 14.75
N ASP A 316 -10.73 7.54 15.04
CA ASP A 316 -10.38 8.93 14.78
C ASP A 316 -8.99 9.32 15.31
N VAL A 317 -8.60 8.84 16.50
CA VAL A 317 -7.26 9.04 17.07
C VAL A 317 -6.19 8.44 16.17
N TYR A 318 -6.41 7.22 15.67
CA TYR A 318 -5.45 6.52 14.82
C TYR A 318 -5.42 7.04 13.38
N LEU A 319 -6.51 7.67 12.91
CA LEU A 319 -6.59 8.26 11.58
C LEU A 319 -5.93 9.65 11.49
N GLN A 320 -5.48 10.25 12.60
CA GLN A 320 -4.89 11.59 12.60
C GLN A 320 -3.80 11.81 11.53
N PRO A 321 -2.78 10.94 11.37
CA PRO A 321 -1.74 11.16 10.35
C PRO A 321 -2.30 11.11 8.93
N LEU A 322 -3.30 10.24 8.69
CA LEU A 322 -3.98 10.16 7.41
C LEU A 322 -4.83 11.39 7.13
N ILE A 323 -5.61 11.84 8.12
CA ILE A 323 -6.44 13.04 8.02
C ILE A 323 -5.58 14.27 7.72
N ASP A 324 -4.38 14.35 8.28
CA ASP A 324 -3.45 15.45 8.00
C ASP A 324 -2.97 15.44 6.55
N GLU A 325 -2.59 14.28 5.98
CA GLU A 325 -2.27 14.19 4.55
C GLU A 325 -3.48 14.51 3.66
N LEU A 326 -4.68 14.03 4.03
CA LEU A 326 -5.91 14.33 3.28
C LEU A 326 -6.27 15.82 3.30
N LYS A 327 -6.06 16.50 4.44
CA LYS A 327 -6.24 17.96 4.54
C LYS A 327 -5.24 18.72 3.68
N LEU A 328 -3.97 18.31 3.69
CA LEU A 328 -2.93 18.91 2.85
C LEU A 328 -3.31 18.76 1.36
N LEU A 329 -3.66 17.54 0.95
CA LEU A 329 -4.12 17.24 -0.41
C LEU A 329 -5.35 18.06 -0.81
N TRP A 330 -6.31 18.25 0.09
CA TRP A 330 -7.53 19.00 -0.21
C TRP A 330 -7.31 20.51 -0.30
N SER A 331 -6.54 21.08 0.63
CA SER A 331 -6.47 22.55 0.82
C SER A 331 -5.36 23.23 0.04
N GLU A 332 -4.18 22.61 -0.03
CA GLU A 332 -3.01 23.16 -0.71
C GLU A 332 -2.77 22.47 -2.05
N GLY A 333 -3.15 21.19 -2.14
CA GLY A 333 -2.72 20.32 -3.22
C GLY A 333 -1.24 19.91 -3.05
N VAL A 334 -0.81 18.94 -3.84
CA VAL A 334 0.60 18.52 -3.86
C VAL A 334 1.10 18.44 -5.29
N GLU A 335 2.26 19.07 -5.53
CA GLU A 335 2.92 19.03 -6.84
C GLU A 335 3.26 17.58 -7.20
N THR A 336 2.76 17.14 -8.34
CA THR A 336 2.87 15.77 -8.82
C THR A 336 3.30 15.76 -10.27
N TRP A 337 4.29 14.91 -10.55
CA TRP A 337 4.73 14.59 -11.89
C TRP A 337 3.79 13.56 -12.52
N ASP A 338 3.15 13.92 -13.64
CA ASP A 338 2.39 13.02 -14.50
C ASP A 338 3.23 12.72 -15.74
N ILE A 339 3.62 11.46 -15.90
CA ILE A 339 4.50 10.99 -16.98
C ILE A 339 3.90 11.19 -18.38
N LEU A 340 2.58 11.36 -18.49
CA LEU A 340 1.89 11.44 -19.78
C LEU A 340 1.77 12.84 -20.37
N VAL A 341 1.87 13.89 -19.55
CA VAL A 341 1.53 15.25 -20.02
C VAL A 341 2.50 16.27 -19.44
N THR A 342 2.37 16.62 -18.15
CA THR A 342 3.14 17.70 -17.46
C THR A 342 2.85 17.68 -15.94
N LYS A 343 3.57 18.52 -15.16
CA LYS A 343 3.34 18.73 -13.72
C LYS A 343 1.94 19.26 -13.41
N PHE A 344 1.36 18.85 -12.28
CA PHE A 344 0.11 19.42 -11.78
C PHE A 344 0.05 19.42 -10.25
N GLN A 345 -0.86 20.21 -9.68
CA GLN A 345 -1.22 20.11 -8.27
C GLN A 345 -2.41 19.15 -8.16
N HIS A 346 -2.22 18.00 -7.53
CA HIS A 346 -3.35 17.10 -7.29
C HIS A 346 -4.05 17.42 -5.97
N ALA A 347 -5.37 17.36 -5.99
CA ALA A 347 -6.20 17.35 -4.80
C ALA A 347 -6.86 15.99 -4.63
N CYS A 348 -7.17 15.63 -3.38
CA CYS A 348 -7.83 14.37 -3.06
C CYS A 348 -9.11 14.58 -2.27
N TYR A 349 -10.14 13.81 -2.60
CA TYR A 349 -11.35 13.65 -1.82
C TYR A 349 -11.46 12.20 -1.36
N PHE A 350 -12.02 11.95 -0.17
CA PHE A 350 -12.28 10.61 0.31
C PHE A 350 -13.75 10.42 0.69
N ASN A 351 -14.28 9.23 0.41
CA ASN A 351 -15.57 8.78 0.92
C ASN A 351 -15.33 7.64 1.92
N VAL A 352 -16.12 7.62 2.99
CA VAL A 352 -16.07 6.55 3.99
C VAL A 352 -17.25 5.62 3.73
N ASP A 353 -16.96 4.43 3.24
CA ASP A 353 -17.96 3.36 3.12
C ASP A 353 -18.06 2.68 4.49
N TYR A 354 -19.20 2.86 5.16
CA TYR A 354 -19.52 2.21 6.46
C TYR A 354 -20.33 0.94 6.27
#